data_AF-A0A016RYI3-F1
#
_entry.id   AF-A0A016RYI3-F1
#
_cell.length_a   1.000
_cell.length_b   1.000
_cell.length_c   1.000
_cell.angle_alpha   90.00
_cell.angle_beta   90.00
_cell.angle_gamma   90.00
#
_symmetry.space_group_name_H-M   'P 1'
#
loop_
_entity.id
_entity.type
_entity.pdbx_description
1 polymer ?
#
loop_
_entity_poly.entity_id
_entity_poly.type
_entity_poly.pdbx_seq_one_letter_code
_entity_poly.pdbx_strand_id
1 'polypeptide(L)'
;MSEISLQRYDCNAESYAQQHVNTCDGRNQPESGHPGYKENVNVLNRRSNFEGAAQWAMATWWGQLARFGIRTDMLFTENIRRRASRNIRKFTKVSRLF
;
A
#
# COMPACT_ATOMS: atom_id res chain seq x y z
N MET A 1 25.65 -1.67 0.35
CA MET A 1 24.62 -1.34 1.35
C MET A 1 23.53 -0.62 0.58
N SER A 2 22.40 -1.29 0.30
CA SER A 2 21.33 -0.67 -0.50
C SER A 2 20.64 0.42 0.32
N GLU A 3 20.56 1.63 -0.24
CA GLU A 3 19.98 2.79 0.41
C GLU A 3 18.45 2.68 0.44
N ILE A 4 17.87 2.58 1.64
CA ILE A 4 16.43 2.77 1.83
C ILE A 4 16.20 4.27 1.91
N SER A 5 15.61 4.86 0.88
CA SER A 5 15.29 6.28 0.89
C SER A 5 14.17 6.59 1.89
N LEU A 6 14.38 7.60 2.73
CA LEU A 6 13.38 8.08 3.67
C LEU A 6 12.16 8.61 2.90
N GLN A 7 10.95 8.12 3.22
CA GLN A 7 9.71 8.67 2.65
C GLN A 7 9.45 10.04 3.26
N ARG A 8 9.22 11.04 2.40
CA ARG A 8 8.77 12.37 2.80
C ARG A 8 7.28 12.49 2.52
N TYR A 9 6.60 13.24 3.37
CA TYR A 9 5.22 13.59 3.15
C TYR A 9 5.09 14.47 1.89
N ASP A 10 4.07 14.22 1.08
CA ASP A 10 3.80 14.93 -0.17
C ASP A 10 2.31 15.29 -0.25
N CYS A 11 2.01 16.59 -0.29
CA CYS A 11 0.65 17.09 -0.31
C CYS A 11 -0.11 16.73 -1.59
N ASN A 12 0.57 16.49 -2.72
CA ASN A 12 -0.09 16.02 -3.93
C ASN A 12 -0.56 14.57 -3.74
N ALA A 13 0.27 13.73 -3.14
CA ALA A 13 -0.10 12.35 -2.82
C ALA A 13 -1.29 12.30 -1.85
N GLU A 14 -1.30 13.16 -0.84
CA GLU A 14 -2.43 13.31 0.08
C GLU A 14 -3.70 13.73 -0.67
N SER A 15 -3.62 14.75 -1.53
CA SER A 15 -4.78 15.25 -2.27
C SER A 15 -5.44 14.16 -3.12
N TYR A 16 -4.65 13.37 -3.86
CA TYR A 16 -5.17 12.23 -4.63
C TYR A 16 -5.80 11.16 -3.73
N ALA A 17 -5.16 10.82 -2.60
CA ALA A 17 -5.70 9.85 -1.66
C ALA A 17 -7.00 10.33 -1.00
N GLN A 18 -7.09 11.62 -0.66
CA GLN A 18 -8.27 12.22 -0.05
C GLN A 18 -9.43 12.34 -1.03
N GLN A 19 -9.16 12.67 -2.29
CA GLN A 19 -10.18 12.67 -3.35
C GLN A 19 -10.74 11.25 -3.57
N HIS A 20 -9.87 10.24 -3.60
CA HIS A 20 -10.29 8.87 -3.82
C HIS A 20 -11.07 8.28 -2.63
N VAL A 21 -10.62 8.48 -1.39
CA VAL A 21 -11.33 7.91 -0.22
C VAL A 21 -12.77 8.42 -0.11
N ASN A 22 -13.06 9.61 -0.63
CA ASN A 22 -14.40 10.19 -0.66
C ASN A 22 -15.38 9.41 -1.58
N THR A 23 -14.91 8.60 -2.52
CA THR A 23 -15.79 7.75 -3.37
C THR A 23 -16.37 6.56 -2.60
N CYS A 24 -15.75 6.18 -1.48
CA CYS A 24 -16.14 5.06 -0.63
C CYS A 24 -16.19 3.69 -1.34
N ASP A 25 -15.53 3.50 -2.48
CA ASP A 25 -15.63 2.25 -3.26
C ASP A 25 -14.75 1.10 -2.73
N GLY A 26 -13.73 1.42 -1.92
CA GLY A 26 -12.79 0.44 -1.33
C GLY A 26 -11.91 -0.29 -2.35
N ARG A 27 -11.81 0.21 -3.58
CA ARG A 27 -11.01 -0.34 -4.67
C ARG A 27 -9.75 0.50 -4.85
N ASN A 28 -8.86 0.10 -5.76
CA ASN A 28 -7.75 0.96 -6.15
C ASN A 28 -8.21 1.92 -7.25
N GLN A 29 -7.72 3.15 -7.24
CA GLN A 29 -7.95 4.11 -8.33
C GLN A 29 -7.21 3.67 -9.61
N PRO A 30 -7.72 4.08 -10.80
CA PRO A 30 -6.93 4.00 -12.02
C PRO A 30 -5.73 4.94 -11.95
N GLU A 31 -4.65 4.61 -12.67
CA GLU A 31 -3.41 5.41 -12.69
C GLU A 31 -3.64 6.90 -13.04
N SER A 32 -4.65 7.19 -13.87
CA SER A 32 -5.02 8.57 -14.21
C SER A 32 -5.55 9.38 -13.03
N GLY A 33 -6.02 8.75 -11.94
CA GLY A 33 -6.49 9.41 -10.72
C GLY A 33 -5.36 9.84 -9.78
N HIS A 34 -4.16 9.29 -9.95
CA HIS A 34 -3.00 9.60 -9.12
C HIS A 34 -1.68 9.59 -9.93
N PRO A 35 -1.54 10.44 -10.96
CA PRO A 35 -0.44 10.34 -11.91
C PRO A 35 0.93 10.42 -11.23
N GLY A 36 1.77 9.42 -11.45
CA GLY A 36 3.13 9.36 -10.87
C GLY A 36 3.19 8.84 -9.43
N TYR A 37 2.04 8.52 -8.83
CA TYR A 37 1.94 7.90 -7.52
C TYR A 37 1.43 6.48 -7.64
N LYS A 38 1.62 5.67 -6.58
CA LYS A 38 1.02 4.33 -6.47
C LYS A 38 0.10 4.33 -5.26
N GLU A 39 -0.81 3.36 -5.18
CA GLU A 39 -1.79 3.32 -4.09
C GLU A 39 -1.77 2.02 -3.28
N ASN A 40 -2.04 2.15 -1.98
CA ASN A 40 -2.54 1.07 -1.14
C ASN A 40 -3.87 1.51 -0.49
N VAL A 41 -4.93 0.73 -0.66
CA VAL A 41 -6.22 0.97 0.03
C VAL A 41 -6.40 0.05 1.23
N ASN A 42 -7.02 0.54 2.29
CA ASN A 42 -7.46 -0.25 3.44
C ASN A 42 -8.91 0.10 3.78
N VAL A 43 -9.73 -0.92 4.03
CA VAL A 43 -11.11 -0.75 4.50
C VAL A 43 -11.20 -1.35 5.89
N LEU A 44 -11.60 -0.52 6.85
CA LEU A 44 -11.82 -0.91 8.24
C LEU A 44 -13.32 -0.97 8.53
N ASN A 45 -13.89 -2.17 8.58
CA ASN A 45 -15.33 -2.40 8.83
C ASN A 45 -15.71 -2.25 10.32
N ARG A 46 -15.19 -1.24 11.00
CA ARG A 46 -15.54 -0.88 12.38
C ARG A 46 -15.21 0.59 12.66
N ARG A 47 -15.85 1.17 13.67
CA ARG A 47 -15.55 2.54 14.10
C ARG A 47 -14.11 2.65 14.62
N SER A 48 -13.45 3.72 14.24
CA SER A 48 -12.10 4.10 14.70
C SER A 48 -11.96 5.61 14.57
N ASN A 49 -11.06 6.22 15.34
CA ASN A 49 -10.53 7.53 15.00
C ASN A 49 -9.52 7.41 13.83
N PHE A 50 -9.08 8.54 13.28
CA PHE A 50 -8.15 8.56 12.14
C PHE A 50 -6.80 7.91 12.46
N GLU A 51 -6.26 8.15 13.66
CA GLU A 51 -5.00 7.55 14.10
C GLU A 51 -5.07 6.02 14.13
N GLY A 52 -6.11 5.45 14.76
CA GLY A 52 -6.32 4.01 14.84
C GLY A 52 -6.56 3.38 13.46
N ALA A 53 -7.21 4.10 12.55
CA ALA A 53 -7.41 3.63 11.17
C ALA A 53 -6.08 3.59 10.40
N ALA A 54 -5.23 4.61 10.57
CA ALA A 54 -3.90 4.66 9.96
C ALA A 54 -2.99 3.56 10.51
N GLN A 55 -2.97 3.36 11.83
CA GLN A 55 -2.22 2.27 12.48
C GLN A 55 -2.68 0.90 11.97
N TRP A 56 -4.00 0.68 11.86
CA TRP A 56 -4.56 -0.55 11.32
C TRP A 56 -4.15 -0.79 9.86
N ALA A 57 -4.17 0.25 9.04
CA ALA A 57 -3.75 0.19 7.65
C ALA A 57 -2.28 -0.23 7.54
N MET A 58 -1.40 0.43 8.29
CA MET A 58 0.03 0.13 8.33
C MET A 58 0.31 -1.31 8.80
N ALA A 59 -0.33 -1.74 9.88
CA ALA A 59 -0.20 -3.11 10.40
C ALA A 59 -0.68 -4.15 9.37
N THR A 60 -1.76 -3.86 8.66
CA THR A 60 -2.28 -4.74 7.60
C THR A 60 -1.30 -4.85 6.43
N TRP A 61 -0.75 -3.73 5.97
CA TRP A 61 0.15 -3.70 4.81
C TRP A 61 1.49 -4.36 5.13
N TRP A 62 2.13 -3.98 6.23
CA TRP A 62 3.38 -4.61 6.68
C TRP A 62 3.23 -6.08 7.06
N GLY A 63 2.10 -6.44 7.68
CA GLY A 63 1.82 -7.81 8.10
C GLY A 63 1.74 -8.82 6.95
N GLN A 64 1.63 -8.38 5.69
CA GLN A 64 1.68 -9.29 4.53
C GLN A 64 3.01 -10.04 4.45
N LEU A 65 4.13 -9.40 4.82
CA LEU A 65 5.45 -10.06 4.81
C LEU A 65 5.45 -11.25 5.77
N ALA A 66 5.06 -11.03 7.03
CA ALA A 66 5.06 -12.06 8.05
C ALA A 66 4.09 -13.22 7.71
N ARG A 67 2.95 -12.92 7.08
CA ARG A 67 1.91 -13.91 6.77
C ARG A 67 2.21 -14.75 5.53
N PHE A 68 2.79 -14.14 4.50
CA PHE A 68 2.88 -14.77 3.17
C PHE A 68 4.31 -14.97 2.68
N GLY A 69 5.26 -14.28 3.29
CA GLY A 69 6.67 -14.30 2.91
C GLY A 69 6.92 -13.65 1.55
N ILE A 70 8.19 -13.34 1.33
CA ILE A 70 8.76 -13.05 0.02
C ILE A 70 10.02 -13.90 -0.12
N ARG A 71 10.49 -14.05 -1.34
CA ARG A 71 11.75 -14.70 -1.68
C ARG A 71 12.90 -14.02 -0.91
N THR A 72 13.94 -14.78 -0.57
CA THR A 72 15.12 -14.26 0.15
C THR A 72 15.89 -13.20 -0.62
N ASP A 73 15.78 -13.20 -1.95
CA ASP A 73 16.35 -12.17 -2.85
C ASP A 73 15.54 -10.86 -2.86
N MET A 74 14.42 -10.79 -2.14
CA MET A 74 13.49 -9.65 -2.07
C MET A 74 12.96 -9.16 -3.42
N LEU A 75 13.09 -9.93 -4.50
CA LEU A 75 12.69 -9.50 -5.83
C LEU A 75 11.17 -9.51 -6.00
N PHE A 76 10.62 -8.35 -6.37
CA PHE A 76 9.22 -8.23 -6.78
C PHE A 76 9.06 -8.58 -8.27
N THR A 77 8.67 -9.83 -8.54
CA THR A 77 8.52 -10.34 -9.91
C THR A 77 7.09 -10.20 -10.43
N GLU A 78 6.94 -10.35 -11.74
CA GLU A 78 5.64 -10.37 -12.39
C GLU A 78 4.73 -11.50 -11.86
N ASN A 79 5.31 -12.65 -11.52
CA ASN A 79 4.60 -13.76 -10.88
C ASN A 79 4.04 -13.36 -9.51
N ILE A 80 4.75 -12.51 -8.76
CA ILE A 80 4.27 -11.94 -7.50
C ILE A 80 3.16 -10.92 -7.75
N ARG A 81 3.31 -10.06 -8.77
CA ARG A 81 2.33 -9.03 -9.15
C ARG A 81 0.97 -9.64 -9.50
N ARG A 82 0.96 -10.77 -10.22
CA ARG A 82 -0.24 -11.47 -10.71
C ARG A 82 -0.86 -12.48 -9.73
N ARG A 83 -0.36 -12.62 -8.50
CA ARG A 83 -0.91 -13.60 -7.54
C ARG A 83 -2.40 -13.34 -7.25
N ALA A 84 -3.22 -14.38 -7.35
CA ALA A 84 -4.62 -14.32 -6.94
C ALA A 84 -4.79 -14.38 -5.40
N SER A 85 -3.91 -15.09 -4.70
CA SER A 85 -3.92 -15.25 -3.24
C SER A 85 -2.53 -15.03 -2.64
N ARG A 86 -2.43 -14.90 -1.32
CA ARG A 86 -1.16 -14.64 -0.60
C ARG A 86 -0.41 -13.42 -1.17
N ASN A 87 -1.18 -12.35 -1.38
CA ASN A 87 -0.71 -11.12 -1.99
C ASN A 87 0.16 -10.32 -1.03
N ILE A 88 1.34 -9.92 -1.53
CA ILE A 88 2.33 -9.11 -0.79
C ILE A 88 2.54 -7.71 -1.38
N ARG A 89 1.68 -7.31 -2.33
CA ARG A 89 1.77 -6.05 -3.08
C ARG A 89 1.75 -4.81 -2.18
N LYS A 90 1.02 -4.84 -1.06
CA LYS A 90 0.92 -3.68 -0.17
C LYS A 90 2.20 -3.52 0.64
N PHE A 91 2.73 -4.63 1.16
CA PHE A 91 4.05 -4.69 1.80
C PHE A 91 5.16 -4.23 0.85
N THR A 92 5.20 -4.75 -0.38
CA THR A 92 6.28 -4.40 -1.31
C THR A 92 6.23 -2.94 -1.74
N LYS A 93 5.05 -2.30 -1.76
CA LYS A 93 4.94 -0.85 -1.98
C LYS A 93 5.48 -0.04 -0.81
N VAL A 94 5.09 -0.35 0.44
CA VAL A 94 5.59 0.39 1.62
C VAL A 94 7.09 0.19 1.84
N SER A 95 7.63 -0.94 1.37
CA SER A 95 9.07 -1.26 1.42
C SER A 95 9.84 -0.78 0.19
N ARG A 96 9.19 -0.06 -0.74
CA ARG A 96 9.78 0.45 -2.00
C ARG A 96 10.42 -0.61 -2.90
N LEU A 97 9.86 -1.82 -2.92
CA LEU A 97 10.31 -2.91 -3.80
C LEU A 97 9.70 -2.84 -5.20
N PHE A 98 8.79 -1.90 -5.45
CA PHE A 98 8.36 -1.49 -6.79
C PHE A 98 7.79 -0.09 -6.77
#